data_AF-A0A955HW39-F1
#
_entry.id   AF-A0A955HW39-F1
#
_cell.length_a   1.000
_cell.length_b   1.000
_cell.length_c   1.000
_cell.angle_alpha   90.00
_cell.angle_beta   90.00
_cell.angle_gamma   90.00
#
_symmetry.space_group_name_H-M   'P 1'
#
loop_
_entity.id
_entity.type
_entity.pdbx_description
1 polymer ?
#
loop_
_entity_poly.entity_id
_entity_poly.type
_entity_poly.pdbx_seq_one_letter_code
_entity_poly.pdbx_strand_id
1 'polypeptide(L)' 'MKRQDITALHDLSLAELRALLEKTQREVALEKVKAKAGKSKGGSVARVADDLARIHTIIKEKESIA' A
#
# COMPACT_ATOMS: atom_id res chain seq x y z
N MET A 1 5.00 -0.86 15.83
CA MET A 1 5.28 -1.35 14.46
C MET A 1 4.52 -0.49 13.46
N LYS A 2 5.19 0.39 12.72
CA LYS A 2 4.55 1.14 11.62
C LYS A 2 4.26 0.12 10.51
N ARG A 3 3.01 0.04 10.04
CA ARG A 3 2.68 -0.73 8.83
C ARG A 3 3.58 -0.20 7.71
N GLN A 4 4.30 -1.09 7.04
CA GLN A 4 5.12 -0.79 5.86
C GLN A 4 6.22 0.25 6.14
N ASP A 5 7.18 -0.16 6.96
CA ASP A 5 8.45 0.56 7.11
C ASP A 5 9.14 0.68 5.73
N ILE A 6 9.59 1.88 5.36
CA ILE A 6 10.13 2.16 4.02
C ILE A 6 11.36 1.29 3.75
N THR A 7 12.19 1.07 4.77
CA THR A 7 13.36 0.20 4.68
C THR A 7 12.96 -1.24 4.36
N ALA A 8 11.94 -1.76 5.04
CA ALA A 8 11.44 -3.12 4.79
C ALA A 8 10.84 -3.28 3.38
N LEU A 9 10.27 -2.21 2.80
CA LEU A 9 9.79 -2.23 1.42
C LEU A 9 10.95 -2.25 0.40
N HIS A 10 12.08 -1.60 0.70
CA HIS A 10 13.27 -1.65 -0.15
C HIS A 10 13.95 -3.02 -0.17
N ASP A 11 13.83 -3.80 0.90
CA ASP A 11 14.40 -5.15 0.99
C ASP A 11 13.61 -6.18 0.16
N LEU A 12 12.36 -5.87 -0.21
CA LEU A 12 11.53 -6.75 -1.03
C LEU A 12 11.97 -6.76 -2.50
N SER A 13 11.78 -7.89 -3.16
CA SER A 13 11.91 -8.03 -4.61
C SER A 13 10.78 -7.29 -5.35
N LEU A 14 10.99 -6.98 -6.64
CA LEU A 14 9.94 -6.40 -7.49
C LEU A 14 8.68 -7.26 -7.54
N ALA A 15 8.83 -8.60 -7.53
CA ALA A 15 7.70 -9.53 -7.53
C ALA A 15 6.89 -9.43 -6.24
N GLU A 16 7.57 -9.38 -5.09
CA GLU A 16 6.92 -9.22 -3.78
C GLU A 16 6.25 -7.86 -3.63
N LEU A 17 6.89 -6.79 -4.12
CA LEU A 17 6.30 -5.45 -4.12
C LEU A 17 5.05 -5.36 -4.99
N ARG A 18 5.03 -6.02 -6.15
CA ARG A 18 3.83 -6.10 -7.01
C ARG A 18 2.70 -6.89 -6.33
N ALA A 19 3.02 -8.01 -5.68
CA ALA A 19 2.04 -8.77 -4.91
C ALA A 19 1.49 -7.96 -3.72
N LEU A 20 2.36 -7.20 -3.04
CA LEU A 20 1.96 -6.31 -1.96
C LEU A 20 1.08 -5.16 -2.46
N LEU A 21 1.40 -4.57 -3.61
CA LEU A 21 0.61 -3.53 -4.27
C LEU A 21 -0.81 -4.01 -4.54
N GLU A 22 -0.97 -5.21 -5.11
CA GLU A 22 -2.27 -5.79 -5.41
C GLU A 22 -3.09 -6.03 -4.13
N LYS A 23 -2.45 -6.54 -3.08
CA LYS A 23 -3.08 -6.72 -1.77
C LYS A 23 -3.55 -5.40 -1.18
N THR A 24 -2.68 -4.38 -1.18
CA THR A 24 -2.99 -3.06 -0.63
C THR A 24 -4.08 -2.36 -1.45
N GLN A 25 -4.13 -2.53 -2.78
CA GLN A 25 -5.24 -2.05 -3.61
C GLN A 25 -6.59 -2.64 -3.19
N ARG A 26 -6.64 -3.95 -2.93
CA ARG A 26 -7.85 -4.63 -2.43
C ARG A 26 -8.24 -4.10 -1.04
N GLU A 27 -7.27 -3.86 -0.16
CA GLU A 27 -7.52 -3.25 1.15
C GLU A 27 -8.11 -1.83 1.01
N VAL A 28 -7.57 -0.97 0.13
CA VAL A 28 -8.15 0.35 -0.14
C VAL A 28 -9.59 0.23 -0.62
N ALA A 29 -9.89 -0.70 -1.53
CA ALA A 29 -11.25 -0.91 -2.03
C ALA A 29 -12.21 -1.33 -0.90
N LEU A 30 -11.79 -2.25 -0.04
CA LEU A 30 -12.56 -2.67 1.13
C LEU A 30 -12.80 -1.53 2.12
N GLU A 31 -11.77 -0.73 2.40
CA GLU A 31 -11.89 0.41 3.31
C GLU A 31 -12.79 1.51 2.71
N LYS A 32 -12.76 1.74 1.39
CA LYS A 32 -13.71 2.62 0.71
C LYS A 32 -15.15 2.13 0.82
N VAL A 33 -15.38 0.81 0.66
CA VAL A 33 -16.72 0.21 0.84
C VAL A 33 -17.19 0.36 2.29
N LYS A 34 -16.33 0.07 3.27
CA LYS A 34 -16.63 0.28 4.70
C LYS A 34 -16.91 1.75 5.02
N ALA A 35 -16.17 2.68 4.41
CA ALA A 35 -16.39 4.11 4.58
C ALA A 35 -17.75 4.55 4.04
N LYS A 36 -18.12 4.09 2.82
CA LYS A 36 -19.46 4.31 2.27
C LYS A 36 -20.55 3.69 3.14
N ALA A 37 -20.30 2.54 3.76
CA ALA A 37 -21.24 1.88 4.66
C ALA A 37 -21.28 2.49 6.09
N GLY A 38 -20.54 3.57 6.36
CA GLY A 38 -20.47 4.19 7.69
C GLY A 38 -19.77 3.34 8.76
N LYS A 39 -19.09 2.25 8.36
CA LYS A 39 -18.38 1.30 9.25
C LYS A 39 -16.88 1.55 9.34
N SER A 40 -16.37 2.58 8.68
CA SER A 40 -14.95 2.95 8.70
C SER A 40 -14.61 3.73 9.96
N LYS A 41 -13.48 3.40 10.59
CA LYS A 41 -12.82 4.29 11.55
C LYS A 41 -12.07 5.34 10.74
N GLY A 42 -12.45 6.61 10.86
CA GLY A 42 -12.14 7.75 9.97
C GLY A 42 -10.69 8.10 9.62
N GLY A 43 -9.71 7.22 9.82
CA GLY A 43 -8.32 7.36 9.32
C GLY A 43 -7.85 6.17 8.49
N SER A 44 -8.68 5.15 8.26
CA SER A 44 -8.25 3.89 7.63
C SER A 44 -7.99 4.02 6.13
N VAL A 45 -8.86 4.73 5.39
CA VAL A 45 -8.74 4.86 3.92
C VAL A 45 -7.51 5.67 3.53
N ALA A 46 -7.31 6.85 4.14
CA ALA A 46 -6.19 7.72 3.82
C ALA A 46 -4.84 7.06 4.12
N ARG A 47 -4.77 6.31 5.23
CA ARG A 47 -3.56 5.58 5.62
C ARG A 47 -3.18 4.47 4.64
N VAL A 48 -4.15 3.65 4.24
CA VAL A 48 -3.90 2.56 3.28
C VAL A 48 -3.61 3.13 1.89
N ALA A 49 -4.16 4.30 1.53
CA ALA A 49 -3.83 4.99 0.30
C ALA A 49 -2.39 5.54 0.30
N ASP A 50 -1.89 6.05 1.42
CA ASP A 50 -0.50 6.50 1.56
C ASP A 50 0.50 5.34 1.46
N ASP A 51 0.16 4.22 2.10
CA ASP A 51 0.90 2.95 1.99
C ASP A 51 0.98 2.48 0.53
N LEU A 52 -0.12 2.57 -0.23
CA LEU A 52 -0.16 2.25 -1.66
C LEU A 52 0.75 3.18 -2.48
N ALA A 53 0.77 4.48 -2.20
CA ALA A 53 1.62 5.44 -2.88
C ALA A 53 3.11 5.17 -2.63
N ARG A 54 3.48 4.80 -1.40
CA ARG A 54 4.84 4.38 -1.04
C ARG A 54 5.29 3.14 -1.81
N ILE A 55 4.47 2.08 -1.85
CA ILE A 55 4.78 0.87 -2.62
C ILE A 55 4.98 1.19 -4.11
N HIS A 56 4.09 2.01 -4.69
CA HIS A 56 4.16 2.37 -6.11
C HIS A 56 5.43 3.18 -6.44
N THR A 57 5.85 4.07 -5.54
CA THR A 57 7.09 4.84 -5.68
C THR A 57 8.31 3.92 -5.69
N ILE A 58 8.39 2.99 -4.72
CA ILE A 58 9.53 2.06 -4.60
C ILE A 58 9.62 1.10 -5.78
N ILE A 59 8.47 0.64 -6.30
CA ILE A 59 8.45 -0.17 -7.53
C ILE A 59 9.07 0.62 -8.68
N LYS A 60 8.63 1.88 -8.87
CA LYS A 60 9.12 2.73 -9.95
C LYS A 60 10.61 3.05 -9.81
N GLU A 61 11.09 3.27 -8.59
CA GLU A 61 12.52 3.45 -8.30
C GLU A 61 13.32 2.20 -8.67
N LYS A 62 12.88 1.02 -8.24
CA LYS A 62 13.54 -0.25 -8.58
C LYS A 62 13.50 -0.57 -10.08
N GLU A 63 12.40 -0.27 -10.77
CA GLU A 63 12.30 -0.40 -12.24
C GLU A 63 13.19 0.58 -12.99
N SER A 64 13.53 1.73 -12.40
CA SER A 64 14.43 2.72 -13.01
C SER A 64 15.92 2.39 -12.79
N ILE A 65 16.22 1.52 -11.82
CA ILE A 65 17.59 1.09 -11.46
C ILE A 65 17.94 -0.25 -12.12
N ALA A 66 16.94 -1.05 -12.51
CA ALA A 66 17.09 -2.34 -13.20
C ALA A 66 17.37 -2.18 -14.70
#